data_AF-A0A1J5TJQ1-F1
#
_entry.id   AF-A0A1J5TJQ1-F1
#
_cell.length_a   1.000
_cell.length_b   1.000
_cell.length_c   1.000
_cell.angle_alpha   90.00
_cell.angle_beta   90.00
_cell.angle_gamma   90.00
#
_symmetry.space_group_name_H-M   'P 1'
#
loop_
_entity.id
_entity.type
_entity.pdbx_description
1 polymer ?
#
loop_
_entity_poly.entity_id
_entity_poly.type
_entity_poly.pdbx_seq_one_letter_code
_entity_poly.pdbx_strand_id
1 'polypeptide(L)' 'MYGVICCPKCRFVTAVDLKFKTKKCIKCNYNINLKKVRVIFKTEDNNELGNLIKDARKRVENGNLFVEP' A
#
# COMPACT_ATOMS: atom_id res chain seq x y z
N MET A 1 7.75 -10.34 -5.18
CA MET A 1 6.31 -10.03 -5.17
C MET A 1 6.07 -8.84 -4.26
N TYR A 2 5.59 -7.76 -4.84
CA TYR A 2 5.35 -6.50 -4.16
C TYR A 2 3.85 -6.30 -3.96
N GLY A 3 3.49 -5.66 -2.85
CA GLY A 3 2.16 -5.19 -2.56
C GLY A 3 2.16 -3.67 -2.41
N VAL A 4 1.09 -3.02 -2.83
CA VAL A 4 0.82 -1.62 -2.47
C VAL A 4 -0.17 -1.65 -1.31
N ILE A 5 0.24 -1.06 -0.18
CA ILE A 5 -0.60 -0.96 1.02
C ILE A 5 -0.81 0.50 1.39
N CYS A 6 -1.83 0.74 2.18
CA CYS A 6 -2.09 2.02 2.81
C CYS A 6 -1.84 1.91 4.31
N CYS A 7 -1.12 2.87 4.89
CA CYS A 7 -0.90 2.90 6.33
C CYS A 7 -2.24 3.16 7.05
N PRO A 8 -2.65 2.30 8.01
CA PRO A 8 -3.92 2.47 8.70
C PRO A 8 -3.98 3.74 9.56
N LYS A 9 -2.82 4.27 9.99
CA LYS A 9 -2.74 5.43 10.87
C LYS A 9 -2.73 6.76 10.12
N CYS A 10 -1.87 6.89 9.10
CA CYS A 10 -1.67 8.16 8.37
C CYS A 10 -2.19 8.13 6.93
N ARG A 11 -2.83 7.03 6.52
CA ARG A 11 -3.34 6.79 5.15
C ARG A 11 -2.29 6.95 4.06
N PHE A 12 -1.01 6.77 4.40
CA PHE A 12 0.07 6.89 3.44
C PHE A 12 0.18 5.63 2.59
N VAL A 13 0.10 5.81 1.28
CA VAL A 13 0.27 4.73 0.31
C VAL A 13 1.75 4.44 0.11
N THR A 14 2.14 3.18 0.25
CA THR A 14 3.52 2.76 0.04
C THR A 14 3.55 1.34 -0.51
N ALA A 15 4.51 1.08 -1.40
CA ALA A 15 4.79 -0.28 -1.81
C ALA A 15 5.66 -0.98 -0.77
N VAL A 16 5.39 -2.26 -0.59
CA VAL A 16 6.00 -3.15 0.39
C VAL A 16 6.31 -4.46 -0.30
N ASP A 17 7.42 -5.08 0.08
CA ASP A 17 7.73 -6.40 -0.42
C ASP A 17 7.02 -7.44 0.47
N LEU A 18 6.20 -8.29 -0.15
CA LEU A 18 5.38 -9.29 0.54
C LEU A 18 6.22 -10.40 1.20
N LYS A 19 7.54 -10.46 0.93
CA LYS A 19 8.45 -11.36 1.64
C LYS A 19 8.62 -10.96 3.10
N PHE A 20 8.42 -9.68 3.45
CA PHE A 20 8.54 -9.22 4.84
C PHE A 20 7.25 -9.44 5.62
N LYS A 21 7.38 -9.69 6.93
CA LYS A 21 6.21 -9.82 7.84
C LYS A 21 5.65 -8.47 8.29
N THR A 22 6.51 -7.46 8.42
CA THR A 22 6.16 -6.15 8.95
C THR A 22 6.93 -5.06 8.20
N LYS A 23 6.40 -3.84 8.20
CA LYS A 23 7.06 -2.66 7.63
C LYS A 23 6.74 -1.42 8.44
N LYS A 24 7.78 -0.63 8.73
CA LYS A 24 7.63 0.67 9.38
C LYS A 24 7.19 1.72 8.37
N CYS A 25 6.15 2.48 8.70
CA CYS A 25 5.71 3.62 7.90
C CYS A 25 6.73 4.75 8.00
N ILE A 26 7.23 5.23 6.85
CA ILE A 26 8.17 6.35 6.81
C ILE A 26 7.56 7.69 7.24
N LYS A 27 6.23 7.83 7.14
CA LYS A 27 5.53 9.10 7.42
C LYS A 27 5.13 9.27 8.88
N CYS A 28 4.72 8.19 9.55
CA CYS A 28 4.21 8.27 10.93
C CYS A 28 4.93 7.33 11.91
N ASN A 29 6.01 6.67 11.47
CA ASN A 29 6.77 5.67 12.22
C ASN A 29 5.97 4.47 12.75
N TYR A 30 4.71 4.31 12.36
CA TYR A 30 3.87 3.20 12.77
C TYR A 30 4.37 1.87 12.21
N ASN A 31 4.37 0.82 13.01
CA ASN A 31 4.74 -0.53 12.59
C ASN A 31 3.53 -1.23 11.96
N ILE A 32 3.54 -1.35 10.63
CA ILE A 32 2.47 -1.98 9.86
C ILE A 32 2.76 -3.47 9.75
N ASN A 33 1.82 -4.29 10.21
CA ASN A 33 1.91 -5.73 10.03
C ASN A 33 1.33 -6.13 8.67
N LEU A 34 2.19 -6.65 7.79
CA LEU A 34 1.83 -7.01 6.41
C LEU A 34 0.84 -8.18 6.35
N LYS A 35 0.80 -9.02 7.39
CA LYS A 35 -0.20 -10.10 7.52
C LYS A 35 -1.60 -9.60 7.88
N LYS A 36 -1.71 -8.42 8.51
CA LYS A 36 -2.99 -7.86 8.99
C LYS A 36 -3.48 -6.68 8.16
N VAL A 37 -2.62 -6.06 7.35
CA VAL A 37 -2.98 -4.91 6.52
C VAL A 37 -3.61 -5.37 5.20
N ARG A 38 -4.60 -4.63 4.72
CA ARG A 38 -5.21 -4.88 3.41
C ARG A 38 -4.27 -4.39 2.31
N VAL A 39 -3.93 -5.30 1.41
CA VAL A 39 -3.14 -4.98 0.21
C VAL A 39 -4.09 -4.49 -0.88
N ILE A 40 -3.85 -3.28 -1.39
CA ILE A 40 -4.68 -2.64 -2.41
C ILE A 40 -4.35 -3.23 -3.78
N PHE A 41 -3.06 -3.34 -4.09
CA PHE A 41 -2.57 -3.93 -5.32
C PHE A 41 -1.44 -4.91 -5.04
N LYS A 42 -1.35 -5.98 -5.82
CA LYS A 42 -0.22 -6.91 -5.81
C LYS A 42 0.37 -6.93 -7.21
N THR A 43 1.70 -6.83 -7.30
CA THR A 43 2.42 -6.95 -8.56
C THR A 43 3.71 -7.72 -8.33
N GLU A 44 4.11 -8.51 -9.31
CA GLU A 44 5.46 -9.10 -9.34
C GLU A 44 6.43 -8.22 -10.12
N ASP A 45 5.90 -7.31 -10.92
CA ASP A 45 6.65 -6.41 -11.77
C ASP A 45 6.98 -5.10 -11.03
N ASN A 46 8.28 -4.81 -10.92
CA ASN A 46 8.76 -3.60 -10.25
C ASN A 46 8.47 -2.35 -11.07
N ASN A 47 8.40 -2.47 -12.41
CA ASN A 47 8.20 -1.35 -13.30
C ASN A 47 6.78 -0.76 -13.12
N GLU A 48 5.79 -1.64 -12.98
CA GLU A 48 4.39 -1.26 -12.72
C GLU A 48 4.17 -0.72 -11.30
N LEU A 49 5.07 -1.01 -10.36
CA LEU A 49 4.95 -0.62 -8.96
C LEU A 49 4.82 0.89 -8.78
N GLY A 50 5.62 1.67 -9.52
CA GLY A 50 5.57 3.13 -9.48
C GLY A 50 4.21 3.68 -9.93
N ASN A 51 3.62 3.07 -10.95
CA ASN A 51 2.33 3.47 -11.49
C ASN A 51 1.19 3.10 -10.53
N LEU A 52 1.24 1.89 -9.97
CA LEU A 52 0.28 1.40 -8.98
C LEU A 52 0.28 2.23 -7.68
N ILE A 53 1.45 2.71 -7.23
CA ILE A 53 1.53 3.62 -6.07
C ILE A 53 0.82 4.94 -6.36
N LYS A 54 1.05 5.52 -7.55
CA LYS A 54 0.39 6.77 -7.97
C LYS A 54 -1.13 6.59 -8.03
N ASP A 55 -1.59 5.50 -8.63
CA ASP A 55 -3.02 5.18 -8.74
C ASP A 55 -3.66 4.96 -7.37
N ALA A 56 -3.04 4.13 -6.52
CA ALA A 56 -3.50 3.89 -5.15
C ALA A 56 -3.56 5.17 -4.32
N ARG A 57 -2.59 6.07 -4.48
CA ARG A 57 -2.59 7.36 -3.79
C ARG A 57 -3.75 8.25 -4.23
N LYS A 58 -4.01 8.34 -5.54
CA LYS A 58 -5.18 9.06 -6.07
C LYS A 58 -6.51 8.49 -5.55
N ARG A 59 -6.64 7.17 -5.43
CA ARG A 59 -7.83 6.51 -4.87
C ARG A 59 -8.04 6.82 -3.39
N VAL A 60 -6.95 6.81 -2.60
CA VAL A 60 -7.00 7.18 -1.17
C VAL A 60 -7.37 8.66 -1.00
N GLU A 61 -6.80 9.56 -1.81
CA GLU A 61 -7.07 11.00 -1.74
C GLU A 61 -8.49 11.35 -2.19
N ASN A 62 -9.03 10.66 -3.20
CA ASN A 62 -10.43 10.84 -3.62
C ASN A 62 -11.46 10.23 -2.66
N GLY A 63 -11.04 9.54 -1.60
CA GLY A 63 -11.96 8.81 -0.71
C GLY A 63 -12.54 7.51 -1.29
N ASN A 64 -12.30 7.24 -2.58
CA ASN A 64 -12.72 6.02 -3.29
C ASN A 64 -11.78 4.83 -3.02
N LEU A 65 -11.54 4.51 -1.75
CA LEU A 65 -10.86 3.26 -1.39
C LEU A 65 -11.73 2.01 -1.65
N PHE A 66 -13.03 2.23 -1.88
CA PHE A 66 -14.05 1.24 -2.16
C PHE A 66 -14.65 1.55 -3.53
N VAL A 67 -13.93 1.24 -4.61
CA VAL A 67 -14.62 0.92 -5.86
C VAL A 67 -15.09 -0.52 -5.71
N GLU A 68 -16.30 -0.67 -5.15
CA GLU A 68 -17.14 -1.84 -5.40
C GLU A 68 -17.44 -1.92 -6.91
N PRO A 69 -17.64 -3.14 -7.44
CA PRO A 69 -17.38 -3.52 -8.84
C PRO A 69 -18.15 -2.74 -9.91
#